data_AF-A0A849SAZ5-F1
#
_entry.id   AF-A0A849SAZ5-F1
#
_cell.length_a   1.000
_cell.length_b   1.000
_cell.length_c   1.000
_cell.angle_alpha   90.00
_cell.angle_beta   90.00
_cell.angle_gamma   90.00
#
_symmetry.space_group_name_H-M   'P 1'
#
loop_
_entity.id
_entity.type
_entity.pdbx_description
1 polymer ?
#
loop_
_entity_poly.entity_id
_entity_poly.type
_entity_poly.pdbx_seq_one_letter_code
_entity_poly.pdbx_strand_id
1 'polypeptide(L)'
;MKKVNVLVFPCGSEIGLELHRSLRFSKEVKLFGGSSKSDHGEFVYERHISDIPFVSEPMFLSRINQVITELNIDYILPAHDSVVLQLAESQHKGELLCPVITSPLETCRIARSKKQTMEFFKGIIRTPYVYKEINQVTEFPVFLKPDVGQGSKGTVFVMSKEEAQFHLAYNQELLILEYLPGAEYTIDCYTDNVGDLIFYGGRQRCRISNGISVNTKPVVMDGIKDIAITINKHLNMRGMWFFQVKETKDGDLALMEIAPRMAGTMGMYRNLGVNFALMNIYELEGYKIKAMPNAFNIEMDRALCSRFKLNISYKVAYVDFDDCLLIDQKINTYLISFLYQCINEGVQINLLTRHAEEIHSSLAKYRMEGLFDSVIHLRNGERKSQYIQHEESIFIDDSFSERAEVQSICKIPVFAPDAVESLLK
;
A
#
# COMPACT_ATOMS: atom_id res chain seq x y z
N MET A 1 -13.69 13.58 11.08
CA MET A 1 -12.64 13.04 11.98
C MET A 1 -11.79 14.19 12.49
N LYS A 2 -11.25 14.12 13.71
CA LYS A 2 -10.18 15.04 14.14
C LYS A 2 -8.91 14.70 13.35
N LYS A 3 -8.06 15.69 13.05
CA LYS A 3 -6.76 15.43 12.42
C LYS A 3 -5.86 14.63 13.38
N VAL A 4 -5.29 13.52 12.90
CA VAL A 4 -4.39 12.64 13.66
C VAL A 4 -2.95 12.75 13.18
N ASN A 5 -2.00 12.60 14.10
CA ASN A 5 -0.57 12.64 13.86
C ASN A 5 -0.04 11.23 13.65
N VAL A 6 0.54 10.96 12.48
CA VAL A 6 0.97 9.62 12.08
C VAL A 6 2.46 9.61 11.79
N LEU A 7 3.21 8.75 12.47
CA LEU A 7 4.64 8.53 12.25
C LEU A 7 4.87 7.32 11.34
N VAL A 8 5.52 7.52 10.21
CA VAL A 8 6.03 6.43 9.36
C VAL A 8 7.50 6.17 9.69
N PHE A 9 7.85 4.91 9.97
CA PHE A 9 9.22 4.54 10.29
C PHE A 9 9.62 3.15 9.76
N PRO A 10 10.76 3.01 9.05
CA PRO A 10 11.58 4.06 8.46
C PRO A 10 10.89 4.70 7.25
N CYS A 11 10.95 6.02 7.13
CA CYS A 11 10.18 6.76 6.13
C CYS A 11 10.78 6.73 4.72
N GLY A 12 12.10 6.53 4.60
CA GLY A 12 12.80 6.45 3.31
C GLY A 12 12.82 5.07 2.63
N SER A 13 12.18 4.05 3.23
CA SER A 13 12.04 2.75 2.55
C SER A 13 10.98 2.83 1.43
N GLU A 14 11.00 1.88 0.48
CA GLU A 14 9.93 1.79 -0.54
C GLU A 14 8.53 1.70 0.06
N ILE A 15 8.40 1.05 1.22
CA ILE A 15 7.14 0.96 1.96
C ILE A 15 6.80 2.33 2.56
N GLY A 16 7.79 3.02 3.14
CA GLY A 16 7.63 4.36 3.71
C GLY A 16 7.24 5.39 2.66
N LEU A 17 7.82 5.34 1.47
CA LEU A 17 7.47 6.23 0.36
C LEU A 17 6.06 5.95 -0.18
N GLU A 18 5.61 4.70 -0.17
CA GLU A 18 4.25 4.35 -0.56
C GLU A 18 3.21 4.80 0.50
N LEU A 19 3.53 4.67 1.79
CA LEU A 19 2.72 5.22 2.88
C LEU A 19 2.60 6.76 2.78
N HIS A 20 3.69 7.44 2.40
CA HIS A 20 3.65 8.87 2.12
C HIS A 20 2.68 9.22 0.99
N ARG A 21 2.80 8.55 -0.16
CA ARG A 21 1.88 8.77 -1.31
C ARG A 21 0.42 8.52 -0.92
N SER A 22 0.19 7.55 -0.04
CA SER A 22 -1.14 7.19 0.44
C SER A 22 -1.77 8.23 1.35
N LEU A 23 -0.99 8.98 2.13
CA LEU A 23 -1.52 9.83 3.20
C LEU A 23 -1.30 11.34 2.97
N ARG A 24 -0.38 11.74 2.10
CA ARG A 24 0.05 13.16 1.89
C ARG A 24 -1.08 14.13 1.50
N PHE A 25 -2.19 13.63 0.97
CA PHE A 25 -3.33 14.45 0.56
C PHE A 25 -4.56 14.28 1.46
N SER A 26 -4.48 13.50 2.55
CA SER A 26 -5.57 13.39 3.51
C SER A 26 -5.58 14.60 4.43
N LYS A 27 -6.71 15.32 4.47
CA LYS A 27 -6.94 16.45 5.39
C LYS A 27 -6.94 16.02 6.86
N GLU A 28 -7.27 14.76 7.11
CA GLU A 28 -7.35 14.18 8.45
C GLU A 28 -6.02 13.63 8.97
N VAL A 29 -4.96 13.62 8.17
CA VAL A 29 -3.66 13.09 8.58
C VAL A 29 -2.59 14.17 8.57
N LYS A 30 -1.88 14.32 9.67
CA LYS A 30 -0.61 15.04 9.74
C LYS A 30 0.52 14.02 9.77
N LEU A 31 1.26 13.96 8.67
CA LEU A 31 2.27 12.92 8.46
C LEU A 31 3.65 13.36 8.95
N PHE A 32 4.33 12.45 9.64
CA PHE A 32 5.70 12.55 10.13
C PHE A 32 6.52 11.37 9.60
N GLY A 33 7.77 11.61 9.25
CA GLY A 33 8.67 10.57 8.73
C GLY A 33 9.92 10.47 9.58
N GLY A 34 10.19 9.29 10.13
CA GLY A 34 11.42 9.01 10.89
C GLY A 34 12.42 8.16 10.11
N SER A 35 13.71 8.43 10.27
CA SER A 35 14.80 7.64 9.68
C SER A 35 15.92 7.40 10.69
N SER A 36 16.62 6.26 10.53
CA SER A 36 17.86 5.93 11.28
C SER A 36 19.15 6.30 10.59
N LYS A 37 19.03 6.82 9.36
CA LYS A 37 20.14 7.26 8.53
C LYS A 37 19.63 8.32 7.56
N SER A 38 20.54 9.07 6.95
CA SER A 38 20.17 9.91 5.80
C SER A 38 19.66 9.02 4.67
N ASP A 39 18.47 9.34 4.18
CA ASP A 39 17.78 8.63 3.10
C ASP A 39 16.82 9.57 2.37
N HIS A 40 16.11 9.05 1.35
CA HIS A 40 15.21 9.86 0.53
C HIS A 40 14.02 10.45 1.31
N GLY A 41 13.72 9.92 2.50
CA GLY A 41 12.62 10.40 3.34
C GLY A 41 12.77 11.88 3.73
N GLU A 42 14.00 12.36 3.90
CA GLU A 42 14.34 13.76 4.19
C GLU A 42 13.81 14.75 3.13
N PHE A 43 13.73 14.31 1.87
CA PHE A 43 13.31 15.16 0.75
C PHE A 43 11.80 15.07 0.46
N VAL A 44 11.13 14.08 1.04
CA VAL A 44 9.73 13.75 0.73
C VAL A 44 8.80 14.14 1.87
N TYR A 45 9.22 13.93 3.12
CA TYR A 45 8.40 14.22 4.29
C TYR A 45 8.60 15.66 4.76
N GLU A 46 7.52 16.44 4.80
CA GLU A 46 7.53 17.82 5.34
C GLU A 46 8.02 17.88 6.81
N ARG A 47 7.77 16.82 7.58
CA ARG A 47 8.14 16.70 9.01
C ARG A 47 9.03 15.49 9.20
N HIS A 48 10.32 15.67 8.91
CA HIS A 48 11.33 14.62 9.00
C HIS A 48 12.03 14.59 10.36
N ILE A 49 12.32 13.40 10.86
CA ILE A 49 13.07 13.13 12.10
C ILE A 49 14.26 12.22 11.71
N SER A 50 15.48 12.70 11.85
CA SER A 50 16.68 12.06 11.29
C SER A 50 17.49 11.21 12.27
N ASP A 51 17.10 11.18 13.55
CA ASP A 51 17.91 10.68 14.66
C ASP A 51 17.27 9.49 15.41
N ILE A 52 16.37 8.73 14.77
CA ILE A 52 15.76 7.55 15.39
C ILE A 52 16.71 6.35 15.22
N PRO A 53 17.26 5.73 16.29
CA PRO A 53 18.20 4.61 16.16
C PRO A 53 17.64 3.44 15.36
N PHE A 54 18.51 2.54 14.88
CA PHE A 54 18.05 1.27 14.31
C PHE A 54 17.34 0.43 15.38
N VAL A 55 16.40 -0.42 14.98
CA VAL A 55 15.63 -1.29 15.89
C VAL A 55 16.48 -2.23 16.75
N SER A 56 17.72 -2.51 16.32
CA SER A 56 18.69 -3.32 17.07
C SER A 56 19.43 -2.54 18.15
N GLU A 57 19.33 -1.21 18.18
CA GLU A 57 20.07 -0.37 19.11
C GLU A 57 19.29 -0.17 20.42
N PRO A 58 19.96 -0.20 21.59
CA PRO A 58 19.29 -0.11 22.90
C PRO A 58 18.43 1.15 23.10
N MET A 59 18.81 2.27 22.48
CA MET A 59 18.13 3.55 22.62
C MET A 59 16.93 3.75 21.69
N PHE A 60 16.62 2.76 20.83
CA PHE A 60 15.55 2.85 19.83
C PHE A 60 14.20 3.20 20.48
N LEU A 61 13.75 2.37 21.42
CA LEU A 61 12.42 2.52 22.01
C LEU A 61 12.29 3.81 22.83
N SER A 62 13.33 4.17 23.59
CA SER A 62 13.35 5.45 24.32
C SER A 62 13.23 6.64 23.39
N ARG A 63 13.93 6.64 22.24
CA ARG A 63 13.82 7.74 21.27
C ARG A 63 12.46 7.77 20.60
N ILE A 64 11.89 6.61 20.23
CA ILE A 64 10.53 6.53 19.68
C ILE A 64 9.52 7.14 20.66
N ASN A 65 9.56 6.77 21.94
CA ASN A 65 8.64 7.32 22.95
C ASN A 65 8.82 8.82 23.19
N GLN A 66 10.05 9.30 23.10
CA GLN A 66 10.33 10.74 23.12
C GLN A 66 9.67 11.44 21.92
N VAL A 67 9.84 10.92 20.70
CA VAL A 67 9.17 11.45 19.48
C VAL A 67 7.65 11.43 19.62
N ILE A 68 7.08 10.34 20.15
CA ILE A 68 5.63 10.23 20.39
C ILE A 68 5.15 11.37 21.28
N THR A 69 5.85 11.63 22.38
CA THR A 69 5.47 12.65 23.35
C THR A 69 5.68 14.07 22.80
N GLU A 70 6.82 14.34 22.20
CA GLU A 70 7.19 15.67 21.66
C GLU A 70 6.24 16.12 20.54
N LEU A 71 5.83 15.19 19.68
CA LEU A 71 5.05 15.48 18.47
C LEU A 71 3.58 15.10 18.60
N ASN A 72 3.17 14.55 19.75
CA ASN A 72 1.84 14.00 20.01
C ASN A 72 1.42 12.99 18.93
N ILE A 73 2.26 11.99 18.67
CA ILE A 73 1.96 10.95 17.67
C ILE A 73 0.82 10.07 18.16
N ASP A 74 -0.23 9.95 17.36
CA ASP A 74 -1.40 9.12 17.64
C ASP A 74 -1.17 7.67 17.16
N TYR A 75 -0.51 7.49 16.02
CA TYR A 75 -0.27 6.18 15.41
C TYR A 75 1.12 6.04 14.79
N ILE A 76 1.70 4.84 14.85
CA ILE A 76 2.90 4.47 14.08
C ILE A 76 2.55 3.49 12.95
N LEU A 77 3.03 3.80 11.74
CA LEU A 77 3.01 2.94 10.57
C LEU A 77 4.41 2.36 10.31
N PRO A 78 4.64 1.07 10.64
CA PRO A 78 5.93 0.44 10.42
C PRO A 78 6.14 0.12 8.93
N ALA A 79 7.29 0.54 8.39
CA ALA A 79 7.62 0.45 6.97
C ALA A 79 8.78 -0.53 6.69
N HIS A 80 8.95 -1.54 7.54
CA HIS A 80 9.96 -2.59 7.42
C HIS A 80 9.64 -3.79 8.34
N ASP A 81 9.90 -5.03 7.89
CA ASP A 81 9.46 -6.24 8.62
C ASP A 81 10.09 -6.38 10.02
N SER A 82 11.38 -6.05 10.20
CA SER A 82 11.99 -6.05 11.54
C SER A 82 11.43 -4.95 12.46
N VAL A 83 10.95 -3.84 11.88
CA VAL A 83 10.35 -2.74 12.65
C VAL A 83 8.95 -3.11 13.10
N VAL A 84 8.18 -3.77 12.22
CA VAL A 84 6.89 -4.37 12.57
C VAL A 84 7.03 -5.26 13.80
N LEU A 85 7.97 -6.21 13.78
CA LEU A 85 8.16 -7.13 14.90
C LEU A 85 8.57 -6.39 16.18
N GLN A 86 9.58 -5.51 16.12
CA GLN A 86 10.07 -4.78 17.29
C GLN A 86 8.98 -3.90 17.94
N LEU A 87 8.21 -3.19 17.12
CA LEU A 87 7.14 -2.33 17.61
C LEU A 87 5.95 -3.13 18.14
N ALA A 88 5.59 -4.26 17.49
CA ALA A 88 4.57 -5.15 18.00
C ALA A 88 4.96 -5.77 19.36
N GLU A 89 6.23 -6.13 19.55
CA GLU A 89 6.75 -6.59 20.84
C GLU A 89 6.69 -5.51 21.92
N SER A 90 7.13 -4.29 21.59
CA SER A 90 7.13 -3.15 22.52
C SER A 90 5.69 -2.78 22.92
N GLN A 91 4.76 -2.80 21.97
CA GLN A 91 3.33 -2.60 22.23
C GLN A 91 2.76 -3.69 23.13
N HIS A 92 3.05 -4.96 22.86
CA HIS A 92 2.56 -6.08 23.66
C HIS A 92 3.05 -6.04 25.12
N LYS A 93 4.27 -5.54 25.35
CA LYS A 93 4.83 -5.34 26.69
C LYS A 93 4.32 -4.08 27.39
N GLY A 94 3.55 -3.23 26.71
CA GLY A 94 3.08 -1.95 27.25
C GLY A 94 4.19 -0.88 27.35
N GLU A 95 5.27 -1.04 26.59
CA GLU A 95 6.42 -0.14 26.63
C GLU A 95 6.32 1.00 25.60
N LEU A 96 5.37 0.91 24.66
CA LEU A 96 5.16 1.90 23.61
C LEU A 96 3.99 2.84 23.95
N LEU A 97 4.18 4.14 23.79
CA LEU A 97 3.21 5.17 24.24
C LEU A 97 2.05 5.44 23.27
N CYS A 98 2.08 4.88 22.06
CA CYS A 98 0.98 4.99 21.09
C CYS A 98 0.79 3.67 20.33
N PRO A 99 -0.40 3.42 19.77
CA PRO A 99 -0.67 2.23 18.98
C PRO A 99 0.12 2.17 17.66
N VAL A 100 0.49 0.95 17.29
CA VAL A 100 1.13 0.59 16.01
C VAL A 100 0.07 -0.03 15.11
N ILE A 101 -0.02 0.48 13.88
CA ILE A 101 -0.91 -0.08 12.88
C ILE A 101 -0.27 -1.33 12.28
N THR A 102 -0.52 -2.47 12.92
CA THR A 102 -0.08 -3.80 12.49
C THR A 102 -0.93 -4.91 13.14
N SER A 103 -0.63 -6.16 12.82
CA SER A 103 -1.28 -7.34 13.41
C SER A 103 -0.74 -7.67 14.81
N PRO A 104 -1.43 -8.51 15.60
CA PRO A 104 -0.95 -8.94 16.91
C PRO A 104 0.44 -9.59 16.86
N LEU A 105 1.14 -9.55 18.00
CA LEU A 105 2.54 -10.01 18.11
C LEU A 105 2.77 -11.42 17.54
N GLU A 106 1.89 -12.37 17.83
CA GLU A 106 2.04 -13.75 17.34
C GLU A 106 2.03 -13.82 15.80
N THR A 107 1.11 -13.08 15.16
CA THR A 107 1.06 -12.94 13.70
C THR A 107 2.36 -12.34 13.16
N CYS A 108 2.87 -11.29 13.79
CA CYS A 108 4.11 -10.65 13.39
C CYS A 108 5.33 -11.57 13.54
N ARG A 109 5.38 -12.41 14.57
CA ARG A 109 6.44 -13.41 14.78
C ARG A 109 6.43 -14.48 13.70
N ILE A 110 5.26 -15.11 13.49
CA ILE A 110 5.09 -16.16 12.47
C ILE A 110 5.45 -15.62 11.09
N ALA A 111 4.92 -14.45 10.72
CA ALA A 111 5.15 -13.85 9.41
C ALA A 111 6.62 -13.41 9.19
N ARG A 112 7.37 -13.11 10.26
CA ARG A 112 8.77 -12.68 10.15
C ARG A 112 9.70 -13.83 9.73
N SER A 113 9.39 -15.05 10.13
CA SER A 113 10.18 -16.26 9.87
C SER A 113 9.53 -17.11 8.79
N LYS A 114 10.26 -17.38 7.70
CA LYS A 114 9.77 -18.27 6.63
C LYS A 114 9.53 -19.67 7.16
N LYS A 115 10.43 -20.18 8.00
CA LYS A 115 10.32 -21.50 8.63
C LYS A 115 9.07 -21.59 9.50
N GLN A 116 8.80 -20.58 10.34
CA GLN A 116 7.59 -20.58 11.16
C GLN A 116 6.33 -20.46 10.30
N THR A 117 6.31 -19.59 9.29
CA THR A 117 5.19 -19.49 8.34
C THR A 117 4.91 -20.83 7.66
N MET A 118 5.95 -21.51 7.14
CA MET A 118 5.79 -22.78 6.44
C MET A 118 5.33 -23.90 7.38
N GLU A 119 5.88 -24.00 8.60
CA GLU A 119 5.43 -25.00 9.57
C GLU A 119 4.01 -24.73 10.06
N PHE A 120 3.64 -23.45 10.26
CA PHE A 120 2.29 -23.06 10.70
C PHE A 120 1.21 -23.45 9.69
N PHE A 121 1.49 -23.30 8.38
CA PHE A 121 0.54 -23.63 7.31
C PHE A 121 0.72 -25.04 6.72
N LYS A 122 1.61 -25.85 7.28
CA LYS A 122 1.90 -27.20 6.80
C LYS A 122 0.65 -28.08 6.82
N GLY A 123 0.31 -28.66 5.67
CA GLY A 123 -0.89 -29.48 5.50
C GLY A 123 -2.20 -28.67 5.42
N ILE A 124 -2.15 -27.34 5.51
CA ILE A 124 -3.29 -26.43 5.38
C ILE A 124 -3.22 -25.71 4.02
N ILE A 125 -2.06 -25.14 3.70
CA ILE A 125 -1.77 -24.46 2.43
C ILE A 125 -0.48 -25.07 1.88
N ARG A 126 -0.41 -25.28 0.56
CA ARG A 126 0.85 -25.69 -0.07
C ARG A 126 1.89 -24.60 0.15
N THR A 127 3.03 -24.98 0.71
CA THR A 127 4.22 -24.12 0.87
C THR A 127 5.41 -24.81 0.21
N PRO A 128 6.48 -24.10 -0.21
CA PRO A 128 7.68 -24.75 -0.72
C PRO A 128 8.16 -25.90 0.16
N TYR A 129 8.59 -27.00 -0.46
CA TYR A 129 9.24 -28.08 0.26
C TYR A 129 10.58 -27.59 0.82
N VAL A 130 10.81 -27.84 2.11
CA VAL A 130 12.02 -27.46 2.84
C VAL A 130 12.86 -28.71 3.09
N TYR A 131 14.04 -28.77 2.50
CA TYR A 131 15.00 -29.84 2.76
C TYR A 131 15.72 -29.57 4.07
N LYS A 132 15.86 -30.59 4.93
CA LYS A 132 16.60 -30.45 6.19
C LYS A 132 18.11 -30.43 5.94
N GLU A 133 18.53 -31.25 4.98
CA GLU A 133 19.93 -31.48 4.65
C GLU A 133 20.11 -31.49 3.13
N ILE A 134 21.24 -31.00 2.64
CA ILE A 134 21.52 -30.96 1.20
C ILE A 134 21.55 -32.36 0.56
N ASN A 135 21.90 -33.40 1.34
CA ASN A 135 21.89 -34.78 0.87
C ASN A 135 20.49 -35.33 0.55
N GLN A 136 19.43 -34.65 0.99
CA GLN A 136 18.04 -35.02 0.71
C GLN A 136 17.53 -34.41 -0.60
N VAL A 137 18.28 -33.50 -1.22
CA VAL A 137 17.86 -32.85 -2.47
C VAL A 137 18.02 -33.82 -3.63
N THR A 138 16.90 -34.17 -4.27
CA THR A 138 16.84 -35.08 -5.43
C THR A 138 16.71 -34.35 -6.76
N GLU A 139 16.21 -33.11 -6.75
CA GLU A 139 16.00 -32.28 -7.95
C GLU A 139 16.67 -30.91 -7.74
N PHE A 140 17.44 -30.48 -8.74
CA PHE A 140 18.00 -29.13 -8.84
C PHE A 140 17.36 -28.40 -10.04
N PRO A 141 17.27 -27.06 -10.01
CA PRO A 141 17.85 -26.17 -9.01
C PRO A 141 17.05 -26.10 -7.70
N VAL A 142 17.66 -25.53 -6.65
CA VAL A 142 16.99 -25.18 -5.39
C VAL A 142 17.32 -23.74 -5.00
N PHE A 143 16.57 -23.18 -4.04
CA PHE A 143 16.89 -21.89 -3.45
C PHE A 143 17.48 -22.06 -2.06
N LEU A 144 18.55 -21.32 -1.77
CA LEU A 144 19.04 -21.09 -0.42
C LEU A 144 18.56 -19.72 0.04
N LYS A 145 17.85 -19.66 1.17
CA LYS A 145 17.30 -18.39 1.69
C LYS A 145 17.52 -18.25 3.19
N PRO A 146 17.86 -17.05 3.71
CA PRO A 146 17.79 -16.78 5.13
C PRO A 146 16.36 -16.93 5.62
N ASP A 147 16.19 -17.50 6.81
CA ASP A 147 14.86 -17.61 7.44
C ASP A 147 14.20 -16.23 7.58
N VAL A 148 14.95 -15.31 8.18
CA VAL A 148 14.59 -13.90 8.37
C VAL A 148 15.35 -13.05 7.35
N GLY A 149 14.62 -12.32 6.50
CA GLY A 149 15.25 -11.52 5.42
C GLY A 149 14.30 -10.52 4.79
N GLN A 150 14.77 -9.82 3.76
CA GLN A 150 14.00 -8.88 2.95
C GLN A 150 14.66 -8.66 1.57
N GLY A 151 13.89 -8.27 0.56
CA GLY A 151 14.42 -7.83 -0.74
C GLY A 151 15.38 -8.83 -1.39
N SER A 152 15.14 -10.12 -1.23
CA SER A 152 16.01 -11.22 -1.70
C SER A 152 17.46 -11.18 -1.21
N LYS A 153 17.80 -10.39 -0.18
CA LYS A 153 19.15 -10.36 0.40
C LYS A 153 19.52 -11.73 0.97
N GLY A 154 20.69 -12.22 0.58
CA GLY A 154 21.17 -13.55 0.96
C GLY A 154 20.46 -14.72 0.28
N THR A 155 19.55 -14.47 -0.68
CA THR A 155 18.93 -15.52 -1.48
C THR A 155 19.89 -15.94 -2.60
N VAL A 156 20.11 -17.24 -2.73
CA VAL A 156 20.96 -17.82 -3.79
C VAL A 156 20.16 -18.87 -4.55
N PHE A 157 20.24 -18.84 -5.87
CA PHE A 157 19.71 -19.86 -6.75
C PHE A 157 20.84 -20.82 -7.11
N VAL A 158 20.76 -22.07 -6.67
CA VAL A 158 21.86 -23.03 -6.80
C VAL A 158 21.47 -24.16 -7.75
N MET A 159 22.38 -24.46 -8.69
CA MET A 159 22.17 -25.40 -9.79
C MET A 159 22.69 -26.80 -9.49
N SER A 160 23.54 -26.96 -8.45
CA SER A 160 24.09 -28.26 -8.06
C SER A 160 24.31 -28.40 -6.56
N LYS A 161 24.59 -29.63 -6.13
CA LYS A 161 24.89 -29.99 -4.75
C LYS A 161 26.17 -29.32 -4.24
N GLU A 162 27.20 -29.27 -5.09
CA GLU A 162 28.50 -28.69 -4.77
C GLU A 162 28.38 -27.18 -4.54
N GLU A 163 27.61 -26.50 -5.39
CA GLU A 163 27.31 -25.07 -5.22
C GLU A 163 26.53 -24.81 -3.93
N ALA A 164 25.52 -25.63 -3.64
CA ALA A 164 24.77 -25.51 -2.41
C ALA A 164 25.65 -25.73 -1.15
N GLN A 165 26.52 -26.74 -1.18
CA GLN A 165 27.48 -27.02 -0.10
C GLN A 165 28.45 -25.87 0.11
N PHE A 166 28.93 -25.24 -0.97
CA PHE A 166 29.78 -24.06 -0.89
C PHE A 166 29.10 -22.94 -0.09
N HIS A 167 27.86 -22.59 -0.42
CA HIS A 167 27.13 -21.53 0.29
C HIS A 167 26.79 -21.91 1.74
N LEU A 168 26.37 -23.16 1.98
CA LEU A 168 26.04 -23.66 3.32
C LEU A 168 27.26 -23.72 4.25
N ALA A 169 28.47 -23.90 3.71
CA ALA A 169 29.70 -23.84 4.50
C ALA A 169 29.95 -22.45 5.11
N TYR A 170 29.51 -21.37 4.44
CA TYR A 170 29.61 -20.00 4.96
C TYR A 170 28.42 -19.60 5.83
N ASN A 171 27.24 -20.13 5.57
CA ASN A 171 26.03 -19.86 6.36
C ASN A 171 25.15 -21.10 6.47
N GLN A 172 25.25 -21.78 7.61
CA GLN A 172 24.48 -22.99 7.91
C GLN A 172 23.01 -22.71 8.25
N GLU A 173 22.62 -21.44 8.43
CA GLU A 173 21.24 -21.05 8.77
C GLU A 173 20.35 -20.85 7.52
N LEU A 174 20.90 -21.03 6.32
CA LEU A 174 20.13 -20.93 5.08
C LEU A 174 19.15 -22.11 4.96
N LEU A 175 17.88 -21.79 4.74
CA LEU A 175 16.85 -22.75 4.37
C LEU A 175 17.10 -23.23 2.94
N ILE A 176 17.01 -24.55 2.73
CA ILE A 176 17.08 -25.18 1.42
C ILE A 176 15.64 -25.42 0.93
N LEU A 177 15.22 -24.71 -0.09
CA LEU A 177 13.83 -24.71 -0.59
C LEU A 177 13.77 -25.26 -2.01
N GLU A 178 12.73 -26.03 -2.32
CA GLU A 178 12.46 -26.43 -3.71
C GLU A 178 12.37 -25.22 -4.65
N TYR A 179 12.72 -25.45 -5.92
CA TYR A 179 12.52 -24.46 -6.96
C TYR A 179 11.09 -24.50 -7.49
N LEU A 180 10.45 -23.33 -7.49
CA LEU A 180 9.15 -23.12 -8.12
C LEU A 180 9.36 -22.34 -9.43
N PRO A 181 9.08 -22.94 -10.60
CA PRO A 181 9.42 -22.34 -11.89
C PRO A 181 8.39 -21.35 -12.44
N GLY A 182 7.14 -21.40 -11.96
CA GLY A 182 6.04 -20.64 -12.55
C GLY A 182 5.99 -19.17 -12.13
N ALA A 183 4.89 -18.49 -12.47
CA ALA A 183 4.72 -17.06 -12.22
C ALA A 183 4.60 -16.75 -10.71
N GLU A 184 5.03 -15.54 -10.33
CA GLU A 184 4.98 -15.04 -8.95
C GLU A 184 3.89 -13.98 -8.81
N TYR A 185 3.10 -14.09 -7.75
CA TYR A 185 1.98 -13.21 -7.46
C TYR A 185 2.06 -12.66 -6.04
N THR A 186 1.57 -11.44 -5.86
CA THR A 186 1.29 -10.87 -4.54
C THR A 186 -0.19 -10.60 -4.43
N ILE A 187 -0.80 -10.99 -3.32
CA ILE A 187 -2.20 -10.71 -3.03
C ILE A 187 -2.23 -9.72 -1.89
N ASP A 188 -2.66 -8.50 -2.20
CA ASP A 188 -2.84 -7.43 -1.21
C ASP A 188 -4.21 -7.61 -0.53
N CYS A 189 -4.23 -7.55 0.80
CA CYS A 189 -5.40 -7.84 1.62
C CYS A 189 -5.65 -6.72 2.65
N TYR A 190 -6.90 -6.63 3.09
CA TYR A 190 -7.29 -5.83 4.25
C TYR A 190 -8.25 -6.61 5.12
N THR A 191 -7.91 -6.78 6.40
CA THR A 191 -8.78 -7.37 7.42
C THR A 191 -9.17 -6.31 8.43
N ASP A 192 -10.45 -6.23 8.79
CA ASP A 192 -10.94 -5.26 9.76
C ASP A 192 -10.56 -5.61 11.22
N ASN A 193 -11.01 -4.78 12.17
CA ASN A 193 -10.73 -4.94 13.59
C ASN A 193 -11.54 -6.05 14.28
N VAL A 194 -12.59 -6.60 13.63
CA VAL A 194 -13.37 -7.73 14.15
C VAL A 194 -12.95 -9.07 13.57
N GLY A 195 -12.34 -9.09 12.38
CA GLY A 195 -11.69 -10.27 11.78
C GLY A 195 -12.12 -10.54 10.34
N ASP A 196 -12.96 -9.69 9.76
CA ASP A 196 -13.52 -9.89 8.45
C ASP A 196 -12.54 -9.42 7.37
N LEU A 197 -12.33 -10.30 6.38
CA LEU A 197 -11.52 -9.99 5.20
C LEU A 197 -12.32 -9.06 4.27
N ILE A 198 -12.07 -7.75 4.37
CA ILE A 198 -12.79 -6.70 3.63
C ILE A 198 -12.34 -6.61 2.18
N PHE A 199 -11.06 -6.88 1.92
CA PHE A 199 -10.50 -6.80 0.58
C PHE A 199 -9.43 -7.86 0.35
N TYR A 200 -9.39 -8.38 -0.88
CA TYR A 200 -8.25 -9.10 -1.45
C TYR A 200 -8.12 -8.73 -2.93
N GLY A 201 -6.89 -8.62 -3.41
CA GLY A 201 -6.60 -8.30 -4.80
C GLY A 201 -5.27 -8.89 -5.24
N GLY A 202 -5.30 -9.74 -6.27
CA GLY A 202 -4.12 -10.38 -6.83
C GLY A 202 -3.41 -9.48 -7.85
N ARG A 203 -2.08 -9.50 -7.83
CA ARG A 203 -1.25 -8.87 -8.87
C ARG A 203 -0.06 -9.73 -9.23
N GLN A 204 0.21 -9.83 -10.53
CA GLN A 204 1.37 -10.54 -11.05
C GLN A 204 2.62 -9.69 -10.92
N ARG A 205 3.74 -10.30 -10.52
CA ARG A 205 5.05 -9.65 -10.44
C ARG A 205 5.81 -9.86 -11.77
N CYS A 206 5.41 -9.13 -12.79
CA CYS A 206 5.92 -9.31 -14.17
C CYS A 206 7.43 -9.06 -14.30
N ARG A 207 7.98 -8.10 -13.54
CA ARG A 207 9.41 -7.83 -13.49
C ARG A 207 9.85 -7.56 -12.07
N ILE A 208 10.90 -8.25 -11.63
CA ILE A 208 11.47 -8.14 -10.30
C ILE A 208 12.88 -7.55 -10.42
N SER A 209 13.21 -6.59 -9.56
CA SER A 209 14.55 -6.01 -9.44
C SER A 209 14.87 -5.83 -7.95
N ASN A 210 16.05 -6.29 -7.51
CA ASN A 210 16.47 -6.24 -6.10
C ASN A 210 15.41 -6.79 -5.11
N GLY A 211 14.74 -7.88 -5.48
CA GLY A 211 13.69 -8.52 -4.68
C GLY A 211 12.35 -7.76 -4.63
N ILE A 212 12.23 -6.67 -5.37
CA ILE A 212 11.05 -5.80 -5.41
C ILE A 212 10.36 -5.94 -6.77
N SER A 213 9.02 -6.01 -6.78
CA SER A 213 8.25 -5.95 -8.04
C SER A 213 8.32 -4.53 -8.60
N VAL A 214 9.00 -4.37 -9.73
CA VAL A 214 9.13 -3.08 -10.43
C VAL A 214 8.15 -2.95 -11.59
N ASN A 215 7.57 -4.05 -12.06
CA ASN A 215 6.40 -4.02 -12.96
C ASN A 215 5.33 -4.97 -12.42
N THR A 216 4.08 -4.53 -12.40
CA THR A 216 2.95 -5.33 -11.92
C THR A 216 1.64 -4.95 -12.60
N LYS A 217 0.74 -5.92 -12.71
CA LYS A 217 -0.62 -5.76 -13.24
C LYS A 217 -1.59 -6.60 -12.40
N PRO A 218 -2.88 -6.21 -12.29
CA PRO A 218 -3.90 -7.03 -11.65
C PRO A 218 -4.00 -8.40 -12.29
N VAL A 219 -4.31 -9.41 -11.47
CA VAL A 219 -4.66 -10.75 -11.93
C VAL A 219 -5.93 -11.20 -11.21
N VAL A 220 -6.80 -11.86 -11.95
CA VAL A 220 -7.90 -12.65 -11.41
C VAL A 220 -7.57 -14.10 -11.71
N MET A 221 -7.42 -14.91 -10.67
CA MET A 221 -7.11 -16.32 -10.79
C MET A 221 -7.78 -17.10 -9.67
N ASP A 222 -8.04 -18.39 -9.91
CA ASP A 222 -8.66 -19.25 -8.93
C ASP A 222 -7.72 -19.54 -7.74
N GLY A 223 -8.29 -19.90 -6.59
CA GLY A 223 -7.54 -20.27 -5.38
C GLY A 223 -6.95 -19.12 -4.56
N ILE A 224 -6.66 -17.94 -5.12
CA ILE A 224 -6.09 -16.82 -4.33
C ILE A 224 -7.02 -16.37 -3.21
N LYS A 225 -8.34 -16.38 -3.47
CA LYS A 225 -9.36 -16.03 -2.47
C LYS A 225 -9.35 -17.03 -1.32
N ASP A 226 -9.31 -18.31 -1.65
CA ASP A 226 -9.36 -19.40 -0.66
C ASP A 226 -8.11 -19.40 0.21
N ILE A 227 -6.95 -19.11 -0.37
CA ILE A 227 -5.70 -18.90 0.37
C ILE A 227 -5.83 -17.71 1.31
N ALA A 228 -6.35 -16.56 0.84
CA ALA A 228 -6.54 -15.37 1.67
C ALA A 228 -7.47 -15.64 2.87
N ILE A 229 -8.61 -16.28 2.62
CA ILE A 229 -9.57 -16.68 3.66
C ILE A 229 -8.92 -17.66 4.64
N THR A 230 -8.18 -18.65 4.14
CA THR A 230 -7.52 -19.66 4.98
C THR A 230 -6.45 -19.05 5.87
N ILE A 231 -5.63 -18.14 5.34
CA ILE A 231 -4.66 -17.39 6.14
C ILE A 231 -5.38 -16.59 7.22
N ASN A 232 -6.38 -15.79 6.85
CA ASN A 232 -7.11 -14.92 7.78
C ASN A 232 -7.86 -15.70 8.88
N LYS A 233 -8.28 -16.94 8.58
CA LYS A 233 -8.94 -17.83 9.55
C LYS A 233 -7.98 -18.41 10.59
N HIS A 234 -6.74 -18.73 10.19
CA HIS A 234 -5.78 -19.41 11.08
C HIS A 234 -4.81 -18.44 11.75
N LEU A 235 -4.50 -17.32 11.10
CA LEU A 235 -3.59 -16.30 11.58
C LEU A 235 -4.35 -14.99 11.73
N ASN A 236 -4.35 -14.41 12.93
CA ASN A 236 -5.09 -13.20 13.23
C ASN A 236 -4.48 -12.00 12.49
N MET A 237 -4.96 -11.72 11.29
CA MET A 237 -4.55 -10.56 10.52
C MET A 237 -5.39 -9.35 10.94
N ARG A 238 -4.74 -8.19 11.03
CA ARG A 238 -5.40 -6.90 11.26
C ARG A 238 -4.84 -5.88 10.30
N GLY A 239 -5.76 -5.10 9.73
CA GLY A 239 -5.48 -4.03 8.81
C GLY A 239 -4.88 -4.49 7.50
N MET A 240 -3.95 -3.71 6.96
CA MET A 240 -3.29 -4.01 5.70
C MET A 240 -2.26 -5.14 5.84
N TRP A 241 -2.31 -6.09 4.92
CA TRP A 241 -1.34 -7.17 4.83
C TRP A 241 -1.26 -7.71 3.42
N PHE A 242 -0.27 -8.55 3.15
CA PHE A 242 -0.25 -9.32 1.91
C PHE A 242 0.31 -10.71 2.13
N PHE A 243 0.09 -11.57 1.14
CA PHE A 243 0.86 -12.79 0.98
C PHE A 243 1.35 -12.93 -0.46
N GLN A 244 2.42 -13.69 -0.65
CA GLN A 244 2.93 -14.02 -1.98
C GLN A 244 2.84 -15.50 -2.23
N VAL A 245 2.46 -15.83 -3.45
CA VAL A 245 2.41 -17.21 -3.95
C VAL A 245 3.21 -17.31 -5.23
N LYS A 246 3.71 -18.51 -5.50
CA LYS A 246 4.37 -18.82 -6.75
C LYS A 246 3.82 -20.12 -7.31
N GLU A 247 3.64 -20.16 -8.63
CA GLU A 247 3.21 -21.37 -9.33
C GLU A 247 4.29 -22.47 -9.28
N THR A 248 3.84 -23.67 -8.95
CA THR A 248 4.61 -24.90 -9.02
C THR A 248 4.77 -25.34 -10.49
N LYS A 249 5.56 -26.40 -10.72
CA LYS A 249 5.69 -27.02 -12.06
C LYS A 249 4.37 -27.58 -12.61
N ASP A 250 3.43 -27.90 -11.72
CA ASP A 250 2.14 -28.50 -12.05
C ASP A 250 1.01 -27.46 -12.16
N GLY A 251 1.32 -26.17 -11.96
CA GLY A 251 0.37 -25.05 -12.03
C GLY A 251 -0.33 -24.70 -10.71
N ASP A 252 -0.12 -25.48 -9.64
CA ASP A 252 -0.64 -25.15 -8.31
C ASP A 252 0.07 -23.94 -7.68
N LEU A 253 -0.58 -23.26 -6.73
CA LEU A 253 -0.01 -22.14 -5.99
C LEU A 253 0.65 -22.60 -4.68
N ALA A 254 1.91 -22.18 -4.45
CA ALA A 254 2.62 -22.37 -3.19
C ALA A 254 2.84 -21.04 -2.47
N LEU A 255 2.49 -20.98 -1.19
CA LEU A 255 2.66 -19.82 -0.29
C LEU A 255 4.14 -19.61 0.07
N MET A 256 4.66 -18.44 -0.29
CA MET A 256 6.07 -18.06 -0.14
C MET A 256 6.32 -17.19 1.09
N GLU A 257 5.49 -16.17 1.30
CA GLU A 257 5.61 -15.21 2.39
C GLU A 257 4.26 -14.59 2.74
N ILE A 258 4.15 -14.14 3.99
CA ILE A 258 3.05 -13.31 4.51
C ILE A 258 3.70 -12.11 5.20
N ALA A 259 3.08 -10.94 5.11
CA ALA A 259 3.56 -9.77 5.84
C ALA A 259 2.40 -8.90 6.34
N PRO A 260 2.30 -8.65 7.67
CA PRO A 260 1.23 -7.86 8.30
C PRO A 260 1.52 -6.35 8.25
N ARG A 261 1.79 -5.84 7.05
CA ARG A 261 2.19 -4.44 6.78
C ARG A 261 2.04 -4.12 5.29
N MET A 262 2.11 -2.84 4.95
CA MET A 262 1.98 -2.38 3.56
C MET A 262 3.06 -2.96 2.63
N ALA A 263 2.70 -3.29 1.39
CA ALA A 263 3.67 -3.49 0.32
C ALA A 263 3.94 -2.17 -0.39
N GLY A 264 5.19 -1.90 -0.81
CA GLY A 264 5.47 -0.73 -1.68
C GLY A 264 4.72 -0.78 -3.03
N THR A 265 4.22 -1.95 -3.44
CA THR A 265 3.45 -2.13 -4.68
C THR A 265 1.94 -2.18 -4.48
N MET A 266 1.45 -2.03 -3.24
CA MET A 266 0.03 -1.76 -2.97
C MET A 266 -0.43 -0.43 -3.60
N GLY A 267 0.50 0.43 -4.02
CA GLY A 267 0.23 1.63 -4.80
C GLY A 267 -0.57 1.37 -6.08
N MET A 268 -0.53 0.16 -6.65
CA MET A 268 -1.40 -0.21 -7.77
C MET A 268 -2.89 -0.19 -7.35
N TYR A 269 -3.22 -0.79 -6.21
CA TYR A 269 -4.60 -0.81 -5.71
C TYR A 269 -5.03 0.53 -5.10
N ARG A 270 -4.09 1.31 -4.56
CA ARG A 270 -4.36 2.71 -4.20
C ARG A 270 -4.84 3.51 -5.41
N ASN A 271 -4.15 3.39 -6.54
CA ASN A 271 -4.54 4.05 -7.79
C ASN A 271 -5.80 3.44 -8.45
N LEU A 272 -6.24 2.25 -8.01
CA LEU A 272 -7.58 1.72 -8.30
C LEU A 272 -8.65 2.22 -7.31
N GLY A 273 -8.30 2.96 -6.26
CA GLY A 273 -9.23 3.53 -5.29
C GLY A 273 -9.26 2.84 -3.92
N VAL A 274 -8.35 1.90 -3.65
CA VAL A 274 -8.23 1.18 -2.36
C VAL A 274 -7.01 1.68 -1.60
N ASN A 275 -7.20 2.72 -0.79
CA ASN A 275 -6.14 3.31 0.03
C ASN A 275 -6.06 2.62 1.40
N PHE A 276 -5.29 1.54 1.47
CA PHE A 276 -5.17 0.70 2.67
C PHE A 276 -4.72 1.45 3.93
N ALA A 277 -3.79 2.40 3.78
CA ALA A 277 -3.28 3.19 4.90
C ALA A 277 -4.36 4.09 5.50
N LEU A 278 -5.10 4.78 4.64
CA LEU A 278 -6.20 5.63 5.09
C LEU A 278 -7.38 4.82 5.65
N MET A 279 -7.68 3.65 5.05
CA MET A 279 -8.66 2.71 5.59
C MET A 279 -8.32 2.30 7.03
N ASN A 280 -7.05 1.99 7.32
CA ASN A 280 -6.63 1.63 8.68
C ASN A 280 -6.82 2.75 9.69
N ILE A 281 -6.47 3.98 9.32
CA ILE A 281 -6.64 5.13 10.21
C ILE A 281 -8.13 5.37 10.47
N TYR A 282 -8.96 5.36 9.44
CA TYR A 282 -10.41 5.54 9.59
C TYR A 282 -11.04 4.46 10.48
N GLU A 283 -10.61 3.21 10.37
CA GLU A 283 -11.11 2.14 11.21
C GLU A 283 -10.77 2.34 12.69
N LEU A 284 -9.53 2.73 12.98
CA LEU A 284 -9.07 3.00 14.36
C LEU A 284 -9.81 4.19 14.97
N GLU A 285 -10.23 5.14 14.12
CA GLU A 285 -11.05 6.30 14.48
C GLU A 285 -12.56 5.98 14.50
N GLY A 286 -12.95 4.70 14.38
CA GLY A 286 -14.31 4.20 14.59
C GLY A 286 -15.22 4.25 13.35
N TYR A 287 -14.67 4.52 12.17
CA TYR A 287 -15.44 4.52 10.92
C TYR A 287 -15.56 3.10 10.35
N LYS A 288 -16.71 2.82 9.73
CA LYS A 288 -16.90 1.59 8.97
C LYS A 288 -16.14 1.67 7.65
N ILE A 289 -15.39 0.63 7.35
CA ILE A 289 -14.56 0.56 6.14
C ILE A 289 -15.26 -0.24 5.05
N LYS A 290 -15.12 0.22 3.81
CA LYS A 290 -15.52 -0.49 2.60
C LYS A 290 -14.48 -0.23 1.52
N ALA A 291 -14.02 -1.30 0.86
CA ALA A 291 -13.21 -1.17 -0.34
C ALA A 291 -14.10 -1.03 -1.58
N MET A 292 -13.71 -0.14 -2.50
CA MET A 292 -14.45 0.11 -3.74
C MET A 292 -13.47 0.40 -4.89
N PRO A 293 -12.79 -0.64 -5.41
CA PRO A 293 -11.87 -0.46 -6.53
C PRO A 293 -12.63 -0.09 -7.82
N ASN A 294 -11.98 0.69 -8.67
CA ASN A 294 -12.41 0.88 -10.05
C ASN A 294 -12.25 -0.40 -10.86
N ALA A 295 -13.13 -0.59 -11.85
CA ALA A 295 -13.14 -1.74 -12.73
C ALA A 295 -12.47 -1.43 -14.08
N PHE A 296 -11.20 -1.00 -14.06
CA PHE A 296 -10.40 -0.82 -15.28
C PHE A 296 -9.03 -1.51 -15.15
N ASN A 297 -8.39 -1.76 -16.29
CA ASN A 297 -7.04 -2.32 -16.31
C ASN A 297 -6.00 -1.22 -16.01
N ILE A 298 -5.07 -1.56 -15.12
CA ILE A 298 -3.93 -0.73 -14.74
C ILE A 298 -2.65 -1.58 -14.84
N GLU A 299 -1.56 -0.99 -15.28
CA GLU A 299 -0.23 -1.55 -15.15
C GLU A 299 0.65 -0.51 -14.46
N MET A 300 1.38 -0.92 -13.43
CA MET A 300 2.32 -0.06 -12.72
C MET A 300 3.74 -0.48 -13.03
N ASP A 301 4.57 0.47 -13.47
CA ASP A 301 5.99 0.30 -13.71
C ASP A 301 6.80 1.30 -12.86
N ARG A 302 7.96 0.88 -12.37
CA ARG A 302 8.80 1.63 -11.44
C ARG A 302 10.26 1.53 -11.85
N ALA A 303 10.88 2.70 -12.00
CA ALA A 303 12.33 2.85 -12.00
C ALA A 303 12.74 3.51 -10.68
N LEU A 304 12.67 4.85 -10.61
CA LEU A 304 12.83 5.64 -9.39
C LEU A 304 11.51 6.20 -8.85
N CYS A 305 10.49 6.29 -9.72
CA CYS A 305 9.14 6.68 -9.37
C CYS A 305 8.14 5.74 -10.04
N SER A 306 6.92 5.70 -9.51
CA SER A 306 5.82 4.95 -10.11
C SER A 306 5.24 5.68 -11.31
N ARG A 307 5.03 4.93 -12.39
CA ARG A 307 4.26 5.31 -13.56
C ARG A 307 3.18 4.28 -13.81
N PHE A 308 2.08 4.75 -14.38
CA PHE A 308 0.88 3.95 -14.55
C PHE A 308 0.44 4.01 -16.00
N LYS A 309 0.01 2.86 -16.52
CA LYS A 309 -0.67 2.74 -17.79
C LYS A 309 -2.09 2.31 -17.52
N LEU A 310 -3.04 3.19 -17.81
CA LEU A 310 -4.47 2.94 -17.63
C LEU A 310 -5.10 2.60 -18.99
N ASN A 311 -6.05 1.67 -19.00
CA ASN A 311 -6.88 1.39 -20.17
C ASN A 311 -8.25 2.08 -20.05
N ILE A 312 -8.23 3.40 -19.90
CA ILE A 312 -9.44 4.23 -19.86
C ILE A 312 -9.33 5.37 -20.87
N SER A 313 -10.47 5.80 -21.39
CA SER A 313 -10.62 6.98 -22.23
C SER A 313 -11.73 7.84 -21.64
N TYR A 314 -11.53 9.15 -21.63
CA TYR A 314 -12.51 10.11 -21.13
C TYR A 314 -12.38 11.40 -21.92
N LYS A 315 -13.50 12.09 -22.09
CA LYS A 315 -13.61 13.41 -22.73
C LYS A 315 -13.98 14.50 -21.74
N VAL A 316 -14.40 14.11 -20.54
CA VAL A 316 -14.88 15.02 -19.50
C VAL A 316 -14.29 14.63 -18.14
N ALA A 317 -13.75 15.60 -17.43
CA ALA A 317 -13.28 15.45 -16.06
C ALA A 317 -14.13 16.32 -15.12
N TYR A 318 -14.80 15.68 -14.17
CA TYR A 318 -15.49 16.36 -13.06
C TYR A 318 -14.58 16.35 -11.83
N VAL A 319 -14.40 17.50 -11.21
CA VAL A 319 -13.47 17.65 -10.08
C VAL A 319 -14.12 18.44 -8.95
N ASP A 320 -13.92 18.00 -7.70
CA ASP A 320 -14.32 18.77 -6.53
C ASP A 320 -13.30 19.87 -6.18
N PHE A 321 -13.76 20.89 -5.46
CA PHE A 321 -12.91 21.99 -5.01
C PHE A 321 -12.23 21.71 -3.67
N ASP A 322 -13.03 21.47 -2.63
CA ASP A 322 -12.57 21.40 -1.25
C ASP A 322 -11.88 20.07 -1.00
N ASP A 323 -10.75 20.09 -0.30
CA ASP A 323 -9.99 18.88 0.04
C ASP A 323 -9.56 18.04 -1.18
N CYS A 324 -9.67 18.61 -2.38
CA CYS A 324 -9.31 18.00 -3.64
C CYS A 324 -8.35 18.92 -4.42
N LEU A 325 -8.85 20.07 -4.90
CA LEU A 325 -8.03 21.14 -5.50
C LEU A 325 -7.27 21.94 -4.44
N LEU A 326 -7.85 22.07 -3.25
CA LEU A 326 -7.22 22.68 -2.08
C LEU A 326 -7.05 21.66 -0.96
N ILE A 327 -5.81 21.39 -0.56
CA ILE A 327 -5.48 20.56 0.61
C ILE A 327 -4.89 21.45 1.68
N ASP A 328 -5.51 21.51 2.87
CA ASP A 328 -5.10 22.41 3.96
C ASP A 328 -4.89 23.87 3.48
N GLN A 329 -5.82 24.37 2.65
CA GLN A 329 -5.78 25.71 2.03
C GLN A 329 -4.60 25.98 1.09
N LYS A 330 -3.87 24.94 0.68
CA LYS A 330 -2.82 24.99 -0.33
C LYS A 330 -3.28 24.30 -1.62
N ILE A 331 -2.83 24.81 -2.75
CA ILE A 331 -3.16 24.25 -4.06
C ILE A 331 -2.55 22.85 -4.21
N ASN A 332 -3.37 21.87 -4.58
CA ASN A 332 -2.91 20.53 -4.97
C ASN A 332 -2.27 20.58 -6.36
N THR A 333 -0.95 20.75 -6.40
CA THR A 333 -0.21 20.91 -7.66
C THR A 333 -0.29 19.70 -8.58
N TYR A 334 -0.49 18.49 -8.07
CA TYR A 334 -0.65 17.29 -8.89
C TYR A 334 -1.96 17.32 -9.68
N LEU A 335 -3.05 17.71 -9.00
CA LEU A 335 -4.35 17.86 -9.63
C LEU A 335 -4.34 19.02 -10.62
N ILE A 336 -3.70 20.15 -10.30
CA ILE A 336 -3.52 21.24 -11.27
C ILE A 336 -2.72 20.79 -12.50
N SER A 337 -1.61 20.06 -12.33
CA SER A 337 -0.88 19.49 -13.47
C SER A 337 -1.77 18.61 -14.33
N PHE A 338 -2.63 17.78 -13.71
CA PHE A 338 -3.59 16.95 -14.43
C PHE A 338 -4.63 17.78 -15.19
N LEU A 339 -5.15 18.87 -14.61
CA LEU A 339 -6.11 19.74 -15.27
C LEU A 339 -5.50 20.45 -16.48
N TYR A 340 -4.24 20.92 -16.40
CA TYR A 340 -3.56 21.48 -17.57
C TYR A 340 -3.25 20.43 -18.65
N GLN A 341 -2.99 19.18 -18.25
CA GLN A 341 -2.92 18.06 -19.20
C GLN A 341 -4.27 17.87 -19.92
N CYS A 342 -5.40 17.96 -19.21
CA CYS A 342 -6.73 17.90 -19.81
C CYS A 342 -6.95 19.00 -20.85
N ILE A 343 -6.55 20.25 -20.56
CA ILE A 343 -6.61 21.37 -21.52
C ILE A 343 -5.83 21.03 -22.80
N ASN A 344 -4.59 20.56 -22.68
CA ASN A 344 -3.76 20.21 -23.83
C ASN A 344 -4.35 19.08 -24.68
N GLU A 345 -5.14 18.20 -24.06
CA GLU A 345 -5.79 17.05 -24.70
C GLU A 345 -7.21 17.34 -25.19
N GLY A 346 -7.73 18.55 -24.95
CA GLY A 346 -9.11 18.91 -25.29
C GLY A 346 -10.17 18.17 -24.46
N VAL A 347 -9.80 17.72 -23.25
CA VAL A 347 -10.74 17.15 -22.29
C VAL A 347 -11.46 18.30 -21.59
N GLN A 348 -12.79 18.26 -21.59
CA GLN A 348 -13.64 19.23 -20.89
C GLN A 348 -13.46 19.09 -19.37
N ILE A 349 -13.32 20.21 -18.67
CA ILE A 349 -13.10 20.25 -17.23
C ILE A 349 -14.28 20.95 -16.55
N ASN A 350 -14.98 20.24 -15.67
CA ASN A 350 -16.13 20.77 -14.95
C ASN A 350 -15.86 20.75 -13.44
N LEU A 351 -16.06 21.88 -12.78
CA LEU A 351 -16.03 21.95 -11.32
C LEU A 351 -17.39 21.56 -10.77
N LEU A 352 -17.42 20.60 -9.84
CA LEU A 352 -18.65 20.13 -9.19
C LEU A 352 -18.45 20.09 -7.68
N THR A 353 -18.93 21.13 -6.98
CA THR A 353 -18.55 21.38 -5.59
C THR A 353 -19.71 21.76 -4.68
N ARG A 354 -19.53 21.50 -3.38
CA ARG A 354 -20.39 21.94 -2.27
C ARG A 354 -19.76 23.07 -1.43
N HIS A 355 -18.84 23.81 -2.02
CA HIS A 355 -18.06 24.83 -1.32
C HIS A 355 -18.93 25.76 -0.46
N ALA A 356 -18.51 26.02 0.77
CA ALA A 356 -19.34 26.77 1.72
C ALA A 356 -19.48 28.25 1.31
N GLU A 357 -18.41 28.86 0.80
CA GLU A 357 -18.36 30.28 0.41
C GLU A 357 -18.84 30.48 -1.03
N GLU A 358 -18.71 31.69 -1.58
CA GLU A 358 -18.99 31.96 -2.99
C GLU A 358 -17.83 31.40 -3.85
N ILE A 359 -18.13 30.47 -4.76
CA ILE A 359 -17.09 29.68 -5.44
C ILE A 359 -16.22 30.53 -6.37
N HIS A 360 -16.78 31.51 -7.08
CA HIS A 360 -16.00 32.33 -8.01
C HIS A 360 -14.96 33.20 -7.27
N SER A 361 -15.32 33.71 -6.09
CA SER A 361 -14.42 34.45 -5.20
C SER A 361 -13.25 33.59 -4.75
N SER A 362 -13.50 32.32 -4.40
CA SER A 362 -12.45 31.35 -4.07
C SER A 362 -11.57 31.03 -5.28
N LEU A 363 -12.15 30.80 -6.46
CA LEU A 363 -11.40 30.58 -7.70
C LEU A 363 -10.49 31.77 -8.03
N ALA A 364 -10.99 33.01 -7.91
CA ALA A 364 -10.21 34.22 -8.13
C ALA A 364 -9.03 34.32 -7.15
N LYS A 365 -9.29 34.07 -5.86
CA LYS A 365 -8.28 34.09 -4.79
C LYS A 365 -7.11 33.14 -5.08
N TYR A 366 -7.40 31.93 -5.56
CA TYR A 366 -6.39 30.91 -5.86
C TYR A 366 -5.91 30.93 -7.32
N ARG A 367 -6.32 31.92 -8.11
CA ARG A 367 -5.93 32.10 -9.53
C ARG A 367 -6.32 30.92 -10.41
N MET A 368 -7.52 30.39 -10.21
CA MET A 368 -8.11 29.28 -10.98
C MET A 368 -9.32 29.70 -11.83
N GLU A 369 -9.60 31.00 -11.95
CA GLU A 369 -10.60 31.50 -12.89
C GLU A 369 -10.23 31.14 -14.32
N GLY A 370 -11.23 30.70 -15.10
CA GLY A 370 -11.05 30.29 -16.50
C GLY A 370 -10.46 28.89 -16.69
N LEU A 371 -10.17 28.15 -15.61
CA LEU A 371 -9.70 26.77 -15.69
C LEU A 371 -10.81 25.76 -16.05
N PHE A 372 -12.06 26.10 -15.76
CA PHE A 372 -13.21 25.20 -15.89
C PHE A 372 -14.15 25.67 -17.00
N ASP A 373 -14.61 24.72 -17.83
CA ASP A 373 -15.63 24.94 -18.85
C ASP A 373 -17.01 25.16 -18.21
N SER A 374 -17.26 24.56 -17.05
CA SER A 374 -18.44 24.85 -16.23
C SER A 374 -18.14 24.77 -14.73
N VAL A 375 -18.89 25.56 -13.95
CA VAL A 375 -18.84 25.56 -12.48
C VAL A 375 -20.24 25.28 -11.95
N ILE A 376 -20.39 24.13 -11.28
CA ILE A 376 -21.66 23.66 -10.70
C ILE A 376 -21.52 23.71 -9.18
N HIS A 377 -22.23 24.67 -8.57
CA HIS A 377 -22.22 24.89 -7.13
C HIS A 377 -23.49 24.33 -6.48
N LEU A 378 -23.36 23.19 -5.80
CA LEU A 378 -24.47 22.52 -5.14
C LEU A 378 -24.73 23.12 -3.75
N ARG A 379 -26.00 23.39 -3.40
CA ARG A 379 -26.38 24.10 -2.17
C ARG A 379 -27.50 23.44 -1.38
N ASN A 380 -28.31 22.59 -1.99
CA ASN A 380 -29.56 22.07 -1.41
C ASN A 380 -29.54 20.54 -1.25
N GLY A 381 -28.36 19.97 -1.02
CA GLY A 381 -28.20 18.52 -0.85
C GLY A 381 -28.42 17.72 -2.14
N GLU A 382 -28.38 18.36 -3.31
CA GLU A 382 -28.44 17.68 -4.60
C GLU A 382 -27.28 16.70 -4.74
N ARG A 383 -27.47 15.57 -5.42
CA ARG A 383 -26.44 14.54 -5.55
C ARG A 383 -25.47 14.88 -6.68
N LYS A 384 -24.16 14.67 -6.48
CA LYS A 384 -23.16 14.95 -7.53
C LYS A 384 -23.42 14.10 -8.77
N SER A 385 -23.88 12.86 -8.58
CA SER A 385 -24.25 11.98 -9.68
C SER A 385 -25.32 12.54 -10.63
N GLN A 386 -26.16 13.50 -10.19
CA GLN A 386 -27.23 14.08 -11.01
C GLN A 386 -26.71 15.05 -12.09
N TYR A 387 -25.48 15.55 -11.93
CA TYR A 387 -24.88 16.56 -12.81
C TYR A 387 -23.83 15.97 -13.77
N ILE A 388 -23.57 14.67 -13.66
CA ILE A 388 -22.66 13.93 -14.53
C ILE A 388 -23.49 13.37 -15.69
N GLN A 389 -23.31 13.93 -16.88
CA GLN A 389 -24.17 13.63 -18.04
C GLN A 389 -23.52 12.68 -19.06
N HIS A 390 -22.19 12.56 -19.05
CA HIS A 390 -21.44 11.85 -20.09
C HIS A 390 -20.86 10.54 -19.58
N GLU A 391 -21.07 9.43 -20.30
CA GLU A 391 -20.48 8.12 -19.97
C GLU A 391 -18.95 8.12 -20.11
N GLU A 392 -18.39 8.93 -21.01
CA GLU A 392 -16.94 9.13 -21.18
C GLU A 392 -16.38 10.16 -20.17
N SER A 393 -16.73 10.01 -18.89
CA SER A 393 -16.31 10.92 -17.83
C SER A 393 -15.40 10.23 -16.81
N ILE A 394 -14.62 11.03 -16.10
CA ILE A 394 -14.03 10.65 -14.81
C ILE A 394 -14.47 11.64 -13.73
N PHE A 395 -14.42 11.19 -12.48
CA PHE A 395 -14.76 12.03 -11.34
C PHE A 395 -13.67 11.99 -10.25
N ILE A 396 -13.25 13.16 -9.76
CA ILE A 396 -12.19 13.31 -8.77
C ILE A 396 -12.71 14.04 -7.54
N ASP A 397 -12.66 13.37 -6.38
CA ASP A 397 -13.23 13.85 -5.12
C ASP A 397 -12.57 13.14 -3.93
N ASP A 398 -12.29 13.84 -2.83
CA ASP A 398 -11.72 13.23 -1.63
C ASP A 398 -12.75 12.35 -0.89
N SER A 399 -14.01 12.74 -0.91
CA SER A 399 -15.11 12.10 -0.22
C SER A 399 -15.40 10.70 -0.78
N PHE A 400 -15.19 9.69 0.06
CA PHE A 400 -15.51 8.31 -0.28
C PHE A 400 -17.00 8.14 -0.62
N SER A 401 -17.91 8.79 0.11
CA SER A 401 -19.35 8.64 -0.12
C SER A 401 -19.79 9.24 -1.45
N GLU A 402 -19.24 10.40 -1.85
CA GLU A 402 -19.54 11.04 -3.13
C GLU A 402 -18.98 10.19 -4.29
N ARG A 403 -17.73 9.71 -4.17
CA ARG A 403 -17.16 8.76 -5.15
C ARG A 403 -17.97 7.48 -5.25
N ALA A 404 -18.43 6.93 -4.12
CA ALA A 404 -19.23 5.71 -4.11
C ALA A 404 -20.61 5.90 -4.75
N GLU A 405 -21.25 7.03 -4.48
CA GLU A 405 -22.49 7.43 -5.15
C GLU A 405 -22.28 7.50 -6.66
N VAL A 406 -21.31 8.30 -7.12
CA VAL A 406 -21.03 8.51 -8.55
C VAL A 406 -20.65 7.22 -9.25
N GLN A 407 -19.74 6.42 -8.70
CA GLN A 407 -19.36 5.15 -9.31
C GLN A 407 -20.55 4.18 -9.40
N SER A 408 -21.41 4.16 -8.37
CA SER A 408 -22.56 3.26 -8.36
C SER A 408 -23.67 3.65 -9.34
N ILE A 409 -23.94 4.95 -9.52
CA ILE A 409 -25.02 5.48 -10.34
C ILE A 409 -24.55 5.70 -11.79
N CYS A 410 -23.44 6.41 -11.97
CA CYS A 410 -22.95 6.82 -13.29
C CYS A 410 -22.05 5.77 -13.96
N LYS A 411 -21.56 4.78 -13.21
CA LYS A 411 -20.67 3.70 -13.71
C LYS A 411 -19.38 4.19 -14.37
N ILE A 412 -18.88 5.35 -13.95
CA ILE A 412 -17.64 5.93 -14.44
C ILE A 412 -16.46 5.71 -13.47
N PRO A 413 -15.21 5.80 -13.94
CA PRO A 413 -14.04 5.80 -13.06
C PRO A 413 -14.03 6.98 -12.08
N VAL A 414 -13.68 6.71 -10.82
CA VAL A 414 -13.61 7.71 -9.74
C VAL A 414 -12.24 7.69 -9.06
N PHE A 415 -11.68 8.86 -8.73
CA PHE A 415 -10.34 8.99 -8.18
C PHE A 415 -10.32 9.86 -6.92
N ALA A 416 -9.60 9.40 -5.89
CA ALA A 416 -9.21 10.27 -4.79
C ALA A 416 -8.00 11.13 -5.21
N PRO A 417 -7.70 12.23 -4.50
CA PRO A 417 -6.49 13.02 -4.72
C PRO A 417 -5.20 12.19 -4.75
N ASP A 418 -5.10 11.14 -3.92
CA ASP A 418 -3.94 10.23 -3.90
C ASP A 418 -3.78 9.36 -5.15
N ALA A 419 -4.85 9.15 -5.92
CA ALA A 419 -4.83 8.32 -7.14
C ALA A 419 -4.62 9.14 -8.43
N VAL A 420 -4.60 10.47 -8.34
CA VAL A 420 -4.41 11.38 -9.49
C VAL A 420 -3.05 11.16 -10.18
N GLU A 421 -2.04 10.67 -9.45
CA GLU A 421 -0.74 10.37 -10.04
C GLU A 421 -0.79 9.33 -11.16
N SER A 422 -1.83 8.47 -11.18
CA SER A 422 -2.03 7.50 -12.27
C SER A 422 -2.60 8.09 -13.55
N LEU A 423 -3.15 9.30 -13.50
CA LEU A 423 -3.71 10.01 -14.66
C LEU A 423 -2.67 10.88 -15.39
N LEU A 424 -1.53 11.16 -14.74
CA LEU A 424 -0.46 11.98 -15.29
C LEU A 424 0.40 11.19 -16.29
N LYS A 425 0.67 11.78 -17.46
CA LYS A 425 1.44 11.18 -18.55
C LYS A 425 2.94 11.51 -18.48
#